data_AF-A0A962RH27-F1
#
_entry.id   AF-A0A962RH27-F1
#
_cell.length_a   1.000
_cell.length_b   1.000
_cell.length_c   1.000
_cell.angle_alpha   90.00
_cell.angle_beta   90.00
_cell.angle_gamma   90.00
#
_symmetry.space_group_name_H-M   'P 1'
#
loop_
_entity.id
_entity.type
_entity.pdbx_description
1 polymer ?
#
loop_
_entity_poly.entity_id
_entity_poly.type
_entity_poly.pdbx_seq_one_letter_code
_entity_poly.pdbx_strand_id
1 'polypeptide(L)'
;MTSNRFHLGWFMNFTPEAWDSPLASSGTPLDGSFYVDMARAMERACFDYIMIEDTLMISDAYGGSMEAYLKNAVKGPQHDPSPLAALIGASTRKLGVVATFSTMAYPPFLLARLCA
;
A
#
# COMPACT_ATOMS: atom_id res chain seq x y z
N MET A 1 9.76 -2.43 -33.07
CA MET A 1 8.99 -1.20 -32.75
C MET A 1 9.40 -0.77 -31.35
N THR A 2 10.09 0.36 -31.23
CA THR A 2 10.47 0.93 -29.94
C THR A 2 9.21 1.31 -29.17
N SER A 3 8.83 0.44 -28.22
CA SER A 3 7.68 0.61 -27.34
C SER A 3 7.98 1.73 -26.35
N ASN A 4 7.84 2.99 -26.77
CA ASN A 4 7.76 4.11 -25.83
C ASN A 4 6.36 4.12 -25.21
N ARG A 5 6.05 3.10 -24.40
CA ARG A 5 4.79 2.98 -23.70
C ARG A 5 4.83 3.85 -22.46
N PHE A 6 3.75 4.61 -22.25
CA PHE A 6 3.54 5.32 -21.00
C PHE A 6 3.15 4.31 -19.93
N HIS A 7 3.93 4.23 -18.85
CA HIS A 7 3.66 3.32 -17.75
C HIS A 7 2.78 3.99 -16.70
N LEU A 8 1.78 3.26 -16.23
CA LEU A 8 0.83 3.70 -15.23
C LEU A 8 1.07 2.95 -13.92
N GLY A 9 1.49 3.69 -12.90
CA GLY A 9 1.64 3.21 -11.52
C GLY A 9 0.59 3.84 -10.61
N TRP A 10 0.00 3.04 -9.73
CA TRP A 10 -0.89 3.55 -8.68
C TRP A 10 -0.23 3.44 -7.31
N PHE A 11 -0.24 4.53 -6.54
CA PHE A 11 0.36 4.59 -5.21
C PHE A 11 -0.76 4.56 -4.16
N MET A 12 -0.62 3.70 -3.15
CA MET A 12 -1.63 3.47 -2.13
C MET A 12 -0.99 3.18 -0.78
N ASN A 13 -1.73 3.43 0.31
CA ASN A 13 -1.41 2.91 1.63
C ASN A 13 -2.24 1.67 1.91
N PHE A 14 -1.81 0.82 2.86
CA PHE A 14 -2.65 -0.25 3.39
C PHE A 14 -3.54 0.26 4.55
N THR A 15 -4.21 1.37 4.29
CA THR A 15 -5.21 1.99 5.15
C THR A 15 -6.08 2.93 4.28
N PRO A 16 -7.39 3.11 4.59
CA PRO A 16 -8.24 4.00 3.82
C PRO A 16 -7.75 5.45 3.86
N GLU A 17 -7.55 6.04 2.70
CA GLU A 17 -7.31 7.47 2.60
C GLU A 17 -8.63 8.24 2.55
N ALA A 18 -8.60 9.49 3.04
CA ALA A 18 -9.75 10.38 3.06
C ALA A 18 -10.99 9.76 3.73
N TRP A 19 -10.81 9.02 4.83
CA TRP A 19 -11.86 8.27 5.53
C TRP A 19 -13.08 9.11 5.95
N ASP A 20 -12.92 10.42 6.05
CA ASP A 20 -13.94 11.43 6.36
C ASP A 20 -14.72 11.93 5.12
N SER A 21 -14.33 11.50 3.92
CA SER A 21 -14.97 11.85 2.66
C SER A 21 -16.23 11.02 2.39
N PRO A 22 -17.29 11.61 1.83
CA PRO A 22 -18.51 10.88 1.46
C PRO A 22 -18.29 9.81 0.37
N LEU A 23 -17.15 9.85 -0.33
CA LEU A 23 -16.79 8.91 -1.38
C LEU A 23 -15.76 7.87 -0.94
N ALA A 24 -15.28 7.95 0.31
CA ALA A 24 -14.27 7.02 0.78
C ALA A 24 -14.88 5.67 1.15
N SER A 25 -14.11 4.62 0.85
CA SER A 25 -14.33 3.32 1.46
C SER A 25 -13.81 3.35 2.88
N SER A 26 -14.51 2.71 3.82
CA SER A 26 -14.01 2.50 5.18
C SER A 26 -12.89 1.46 5.25
N GLY A 27 -12.59 0.75 4.14
CA GLY A 27 -11.67 -0.38 4.09
C GLY A 27 -12.05 -1.52 5.05
N THR A 28 -13.29 -1.54 5.53
CA THR A 28 -13.80 -2.55 6.45
C THR A 28 -14.52 -3.68 5.69
N PRO A 29 -14.31 -4.95 6.05
CA PRO A 29 -13.38 -5.42 7.09
C PRO A 29 -11.91 -5.21 6.72
N LEU A 30 -11.05 -5.02 7.73
CA LEU A 30 -9.60 -4.85 7.57
C LEU A 30 -8.89 -6.20 7.25
N ASP A 31 -9.40 -6.93 6.26
CA ASP A 31 -8.92 -8.26 5.85
C ASP A 31 -8.20 -8.25 4.49
N GLY A 32 -8.09 -7.08 3.86
CA GLY A 32 -7.43 -6.91 2.56
C GLY A 32 -8.34 -7.09 1.35
N SER A 33 -9.59 -7.55 1.51
CA SER A 33 -10.54 -7.80 0.42
C SER A 33 -10.78 -6.57 -0.46
N PHE A 34 -10.96 -5.40 0.16
CA PHE A 34 -11.12 -4.12 -0.53
C PHE A 34 -9.95 -3.83 -1.50
N TYR A 35 -8.71 -4.07 -1.05
CA TYR A 35 -7.52 -3.79 -1.84
C TYR A 35 -7.31 -4.83 -2.96
N VAL A 36 -7.73 -6.08 -2.74
CA VAL A 36 -7.77 -7.10 -3.80
C VAL A 36 -8.74 -6.69 -4.91
N ASP A 37 -9.93 -6.19 -4.57
CA ASP A 37 -10.89 -5.73 -5.57
C ASP A 37 -10.44 -4.46 -6.28
N MET A 38 -9.78 -3.54 -5.56
CA MET A 38 -9.11 -2.39 -6.16
C MET A 38 -8.02 -2.84 -7.14
N ALA A 39 -7.15 -3.78 -6.77
CA ALA A 39 -6.10 -4.28 -7.64
C ALA A 39 -6.66 -4.96 -8.90
N ARG A 40 -7.74 -5.74 -8.78
CA ARG A 40 -8.46 -6.29 -9.94
C ARG A 40 -9.01 -5.19 -10.85
N ALA A 41 -9.49 -4.08 -10.28
CA ALA A 41 -9.95 -2.93 -11.07
C ALA A 41 -8.79 -2.25 -11.80
N MET A 42 -7.65 -2.06 -11.14
CA MET A 42 -6.44 -1.49 -11.74
C MET A 42 -5.88 -2.39 -12.87
N GLU A 43 -5.89 -3.70 -12.67
CA GLU A 43 -5.49 -4.66 -13.70
C GLU A 43 -6.40 -4.60 -14.93
N ARG A 44 -7.73 -4.52 -14.74
CA ARG A 44 -8.69 -4.33 -15.85
C ARG A 44 -8.46 -3.00 -16.58
N ALA A 45 -8.02 -1.97 -15.86
CA ALA A 45 -7.66 -0.67 -16.43
C ALA A 45 -6.26 -0.64 -17.06
N CYS A 46 -5.53 -1.77 -17.09
CA CYS A 46 -4.20 -1.90 -17.69
C CYS A 46 -3.12 -1.03 -17.02
N PHE A 47 -3.22 -0.82 -15.71
CA PHE A 47 -2.07 -0.33 -14.92
C PHE A 47 -0.93 -1.35 -14.94
N ASP A 48 0.30 -0.85 -14.96
CA ASP A 48 1.51 -1.68 -14.95
C ASP A 48 1.80 -2.21 -13.55
N TYR A 49 1.60 -1.37 -12.53
CA TYR A 49 1.81 -1.77 -11.14
C TYR A 49 1.01 -0.96 -10.14
N ILE A 50 0.84 -1.55 -8.96
CA ILE A 50 0.48 -0.85 -7.73
C ILE A 50 1.69 -0.82 -6.79
N MET A 51 1.85 0.27 -6.06
CA MET A 51 2.88 0.43 -5.04
C MET A 51 2.22 0.69 -3.70
N ILE A 52 2.50 -0.21 -2.75
CA ILE A 52 2.04 -0.14 -1.37
C ILE A 52 3.12 0.60 -0.57
N GLU A 53 2.79 1.82 -0.18
CA GLU A 53 3.61 2.64 0.70
C GLU A 53 3.53 2.11 2.14
N ASP A 54 4.61 2.33 2.88
CA ASP A 54 4.72 1.93 4.28
C ASP A 54 5.54 2.94 5.09
N THR A 55 5.17 3.09 6.37
CA THR A 55 5.92 3.85 7.37
C THR A 55 6.01 3.05 8.67
N LEU A 56 7.19 3.05 9.27
CA LEU A 56 7.44 2.36 10.54
C LEU A 56 7.02 3.16 11.77
N MET A 57 6.72 4.44 11.60
CA MET A 57 6.52 5.36 12.71
C MET A 57 5.46 6.42 12.40
N ILE A 58 4.81 6.89 13.46
CA ILE A 58 3.93 8.05 13.43
C ILE A 58 4.76 9.28 13.75
N SER A 59 4.64 10.32 12.92
CA SER A 59 5.43 11.53 13.09
C SER A 59 4.99 12.34 14.32
N ASP A 60 5.96 12.83 15.08
CA ASP A 60 5.81 13.81 16.17
C ASP A 60 6.36 15.20 15.79
N ALA A 61 6.79 15.38 14.53
CA ALA A 61 7.45 16.59 14.06
C ALA A 61 6.54 17.83 14.14
N TYR A 62 5.23 17.64 14.00
CA TYR A 62 4.24 18.70 14.18
C TYR A 62 3.74 18.72 15.62
N GLY A 63 3.93 19.86 16.30
CA GLY A 63 3.44 20.04 17.67
C GLY A 63 4.20 19.27 18.76
N GLY A 64 5.27 18.55 18.41
CA GLY A 64 6.07 17.78 19.36
C GLY A 64 5.36 16.56 19.94
N SER A 65 4.28 16.10 19.29
CA SER A 65 3.50 14.93 19.70
C SER A 65 2.86 14.26 18.49
N MET A 66 2.53 12.96 18.63
CA MET A 66 1.81 12.20 17.60
C MET A 66 0.31 12.54 17.52
N GLU A 67 -0.20 13.44 18.36
CA GLU A 67 -1.64 13.69 18.53
C GLU A 67 -2.31 14.07 17.20
N ALA A 68 -1.69 14.97 16.43
CA ALA A 68 -2.25 15.44 15.18
C ALA A 68 -2.40 14.32 14.14
N TYR A 69 -1.42 13.41 14.07
CA TYR A 69 -1.46 12.30 13.12
C TYR A 69 -2.47 11.25 13.55
N LEU A 70 -2.45 10.84 14.83
CA LEU A 70 -3.34 9.80 15.35
C LEU A 70 -4.81 10.25 15.36
N LYS A 71 -5.09 11.50 15.72
CA LYS A 71 -6.46 12.04 15.76
C LYS A 71 -7.12 12.08 14.38
N ASN A 72 -6.33 12.23 13.32
CA ASN A 72 -6.82 12.36 11.95
C ASN A 72 -6.54 11.12 11.08
N ALA A 73 -6.03 10.04 11.69
CA ALA A 73 -5.60 8.82 11.01
C ALA A 73 -4.61 9.05 9.84
N VAL A 74 -3.71 10.03 9.98
CA VAL A 74 -2.71 10.36 8.95
C VAL A 74 -1.60 9.31 9.01
N LYS A 75 -1.45 8.52 7.95
CA LYS A 75 -0.40 7.49 7.84
C LYS A 75 -0.40 6.47 8.99
N GLY A 76 -1.53 6.32 9.69
CA GLY A 76 -1.63 5.48 10.87
C GLY A 76 -3.06 5.41 11.42
N PRO A 77 -3.55 4.24 11.85
CA PRO A 77 -2.89 2.94 11.79
C PRO A 77 -2.71 2.44 10.36
N GLN A 78 -1.58 1.77 10.10
CA GLN A 78 -1.19 1.21 8.80
C GLN A 78 -0.73 -0.23 8.99
N HIS A 79 -1.16 -1.13 8.09
CA HIS A 79 -0.83 -2.55 8.15
C HIS A 79 0.44 -2.85 7.35
N ASP A 80 1.13 -3.95 7.70
CA ASP A 80 2.29 -4.46 6.96
C ASP A 80 1.92 -4.71 5.49
N PRO A 81 2.66 -4.14 4.51
CA PRO A 81 2.38 -4.33 3.09
C PRO A 81 2.65 -5.76 2.59
N SER A 82 3.49 -6.54 3.26
CA SER A 82 3.88 -7.89 2.85
C SER A 82 2.70 -8.86 2.66
N PRO A 83 1.83 -9.09 3.67
CA PRO A 83 0.68 -9.98 3.51
C PRO A 83 -0.29 -9.50 2.42
N LEU A 84 -0.48 -8.18 2.28
CA LEU A 84 -1.33 -7.64 1.22
C LEU A 84 -0.73 -7.88 -0.16
N ALA A 85 0.58 -7.67 -0.32
CA ALA A 85 1.27 -7.92 -1.58
C ALA A 85 1.08 -9.37 -2.04
N ALA A 86 1.20 -10.33 -1.12
CA ALA A 86 0.94 -11.75 -1.39
C ALA A 86 -0.52 -12.00 -1.81
N LEU A 87 -1.50 -11.42 -1.11
CA LEU A 87 -2.93 -11.55 -1.44
C LEU A 87 -3.27 -10.99 -2.83
N ILE A 88 -2.72 -9.82 -3.17
CA ILE A 88 -2.94 -9.20 -4.48
C ILE A 88 -2.25 -9.99 -5.58
N GLY A 89 -1.00 -10.42 -5.36
CA GLY A 89 -0.24 -11.24 -6.30
C GLY A 89 -0.95 -12.58 -6.60
N ALA A 90 -1.59 -13.19 -5.60
CA ALA A 90 -2.40 -14.40 -5.79
C ALA A 90 -3.71 -14.14 -6.57
N SER A 91 -4.20 -12.91 -6.57
CA SER A 91 -5.53 -12.52 -7.09
C SER A 91 -5.48 -11.80 -8.44
N THR A 92 -4.29 -11.54 -8.97
CA THR A 92 -4.04 -10.86 -10.26
C THR A 92 -3.12 -11.71 -11.15
N ARG A 93 -2.92 -11.32 -12.41
CA ARG A 93 -2.18 -12.10 -13.42
C ARG A 93 -1.04 -11.33 -14.09
N LYS A 94 -1.22 -10.02 -14.30
CA LYS A 94 -0.36 -9.13 -15.08
C LYS A 94 0.07 -7.89 -14.31
N LEU A 95 -0.71 -7.49 -13.31
CA LEU A 95 -0.42 -6.31 -12.49
C LEU A 95 0.83 -6.54 -11.64
N GLY A 96 1.81 -5.65 -11.74
CA GLY A 96 2.95 -5.61 -10.83
C GLY A 96 2.54 -5.20 -9.42
N VAL A 97 3.12 -5.83 -8.41
CA VAL A 97 2.87 -5.50 -7.00
C VAL A 97 4.18 -5.11 -6.35
N VAL A 98 4.28 -3.86 -5.91
CA VAL A 98 5.48 -3.31 -5.28
C VAL A 98 5.17 -3.01 -3.82
N ALA A 99 5.87 -3.65 -2.90
CA ALA A 99 5.77 -3.37 -1.47
C ALA A 99 7.00 -2.61 -0.99
N THR A 100 6.79 -1.60 -0.15
CA THR A 100 7.87 -0.82 0.45
C THR A 100 8.41 -1.53 1.69
N PHE A 101 9.72 -1.70 1.79
CA PHE A 101 10.38 -2.27 2.98
C PHE A 101 11.54 -1.38 3.40
N SER A 102 11.56 -0.98 4.66
CA SER A 102 12.66 -0.17 5.21
C SER A 102 13.84 -1.04 5.60
N THR A 103 15.04 -0.64 5.19
CA THR A 103 16.30 -1.27 5.60
C THR A 103 16.59 -1.11 7.10
N MET A 104 15.87 -0.24 7.81
CA MET A 104 15.95 -0.12 9.27
C MET A 104 15.18 -1.22 10.00
N ALA A 105 14.08 -1.72 9.42
CA ALA A 105 13.23 -2.74 10.05
C ALA A 105 13.59 -4.16 9.60
N TYR A 106 14.05 -4.35 8.36
CA TYR A 106 14.32 -5.67 7.81
C TYR A 106 15.82 -5.93 7.65
N PRO A 107 16.42 -6.81 8.48
CA PRO A 107 17.78 -7.29 8.26
C PRO A 107 17.92 -7.93 6.85
N PRO A 108 19.07 -7.78 6.16
CA PRO A 108 19.20 -8.17 4.76
C PRO A 108 18.80 -9.62 4.45
N PHE A 109 19.14 -10.57 5.33
CA PHE A 109 18.78 -11.97 5.14
C PHE A 109 17.26 -12.20 5.22
N LEU A 110 16.59 -11.55 6.17
CA LEU A 110 15.15 -11.67 6.32
C LEU A 110 14.41 -10.98 5.17
N LEU A 111 14.89 -9.81 4.73
CA LEU A 111 14.35 -9.11 3.56
C LEU A 111 14.47 -9.97 2.29
N ALA A 112 15.66 -10.53 2.02
CA ALA A 112 15.89 -11.38 0.86
C ALA A 112 14.98 -12.62 0.88
N ARG A 113 14.80 -13.25 2.05
CA ARG A 113 13.89 -14.39 2.19
C ARG A 113 12.41 -14.01 2.02
N LEU A 114 12.02 -12.82 2.45
CA LEU A 114 10.64 -12.34 2.32
C LEU A 114 10.25 -12.04 0.87
N CYS A 115 11.21 -11.55 0.07
CA CYS A 115 10.98 -11.14 -1.32
C CYS A 115 11.26 -12.24 -2.38
N ALA A 116 11.68 -13.44 -1.96
CA ALA A 116 11.98 -14.57 -2.84
C ALA A 116 10.73 -15.41 -3.15
#